data_AF-A0A259STN4-F1
#
_entry.id   AF-A0A259STN4-F1
#
_cell.length_a   1.000
_cell.length_b   1.000
_cell.length_c   1.000
_cell.angle_alpha   90.00
_cell.angle_beta   90.00
_cell.angle_gamma   90.00
#
_symmetry.space_group_name_H-M   'P 1'
#
loop_
_entity.id
_entity.type
_entity.pdbx_description
1 polymer ?
#
loop_
_entity_poly.entity_id
_entity_poly.type
_entity_poly.pdbx_seq_one_letter_code
_entity_poly.pdbx_strand_id
1 'polypeptide(L)'
;MLVTNNEVSADEVVALRAAGFRPGDDEWERRGIFQLATEPRIRAATLGVDAHGAQIDGAYKFGQQFPIADGFDENVEFFTLTYEAPLRVSSNREFHKVAALLWVRAGARGRRIEDVSQGWDVADSYGVLADLDQVDAFLDSVKARESVTTAFIVTDEDRLFEAVVRELPERVEPVRLYEAYLRNFEIETGRSAL
;
A
#
# COMPACT_ATOMS: atom_id res chain seq x y z
N MET A 1 8.82 6.81 -4.07
CA MET A 1 8.70 5.86 -2.93
C MET A 1 9.89 6.06 -2.01
N LEU A 2 9.65 6.28 -0.72
CA LEU A 2 10.69 6.40 0.32
C LEU A 2 10.55 5.20 1.26
N VAL A 3 11.68 4.60 1.64
CA VAL A 3 11.72 3.51 2.63
C VAL A 3 12.75 3.88 3.68
N THR A 4 12.37 3.78 4.95
CA THR A 4 13.25 4.11 6.09
C THR A 4 12.85 3.30 7.31
N ASN A 5 13.82 2.93 8.14
CA ASN A 5 13.56 2.31 9.43
C ASN A 5 13.14 3.39 10.44
N ASN A 6 12.33 3.01 11.43
CA ASN A 6 12.02 3.88 12.57
C ASN A 6 13.07 3.75 13.68
N GLU A 7 14.33 4.06 13.36
CA GLU A 7 15.46 3.89 14.29
C GLU A 7 15.47 4.95 15.39
N VAL A 8 15.74 4.50 16.62
CA VAL A 8 15.92 5.37 17.80
C VAL A 8 17.42 5.56 18.07
N SER A 9 17.82 6.76 18.48
CA SER A 9 19.23 7.07 18.77
C SER A 9 19.79 6.20 19.90
N ALA A 10 21.12 5.97 19.91
CA ALA A 10 21.76 5.09 20.90
C ALA A 10 21.51 5.54 22.35
N ASP A 11 21.51 6.85 22.61
CA ASP A 11 21.28 7.41 23.95
C ASP A 11 19.82 7.23 24.38
N GLU A 12 18.87 7.43 23.47
CA GLU A 12 17.44 7.23 23.75
C GLU A 12 17.10 5.75 23.95
N VAL A 13 17.76 4.83 23.22
CA VAL A 13 17.64 3.38 23.42
C VAL A 13 17.99 3.01 24.87
N VAL A 14 19.07 3.57 25.43
CA VAL A 14 19.47 3.30 26.82
C VAL A 14 18.42 3.82 27.79
N ALA A 15 17.95 5.06 27.60
CA ALA A 15 16.93 5.67 28.47
C ALA A 15 15.60 4.92 28.43
N LEU A 16 15.12 4.55 27.24
CA LEU A 16 13.86 3.83 27.05
C LEU A 16 13.90 2.44 27.69
N ARG A 17 15.02 1.70 27.50
CA ARG A 17 15.19 0.39 28.15
C ARG A 17 15.21 0.49 29.66
N ALA A 18 15.88 1.51 30.21
CA ALA A 18 15.91 1.77 31.65
C ALA A 18 14.52 2.11 32.21
N ALA A 19 13.68 2.77 31.41
CA ALA A 19 12.27 3.04 31.71
C ALA A 19 11.33 1.84 31.47
N GLY A 20 11.84 0.71 30.97
CA GLY A 20 11.08 -0.53 30.76
C GLY A 20 10.53 -0.72 29.34
N PHE A 21 10.63 0.27 28.46
CA PHE A 21 10.11 0.20 27.09
C PHE A 21 10.95 -0.70 26.17
N ARG A 22 10.32 -1.19 25.11
CA ARG A 22 10.88 -2.08 24.09
C ARG A 22 10.52 -1.58 22.68
N PRO A 23 11.30 -1.97 21.64
CA PRO A 23 10.88 -1.76 20.25
C PRO A 23 9.47 -2.29 20.01
N GLY A 24 8.63 -1.48 19.36
CA GLY A 24 7.20 -1.74 19.18
C GLY A 24 6.29 -1.09 20.21
N ASP A 25 6.80 -0.63 21.37
CA ASP A 25 6.00 0.16 22.30
C ASP A 25 5.81 1.59 21.76
N ASP A 26 4.65 2.20 21.98
CA ASP A 26 4.36 3.53 21.43
C ASP A 26 5.37 4.59 21.89
N GLU A 27 5.83 4.53 23.14
CA GLU A 27 6.87 5.42 23.66
C GLU A 27 8.21 5.26 22.94
N TRP A 28 8.52 4.04 22.49
CA TRP A 28 9.71 3.76 21.71
C TRP A 28 9.57 4.29 20.30
N GLU A 29 8.46 3.94 19.64
CA GLU A 29 8.23 4.25 18.23
C GLU A 29 8.15 5.76 17.99
N ARG A 30 7.56 6.54 18.90
CA ARG A 30 7.50 8.01 18.79
C ARG A 30 8.86 8.70 18.85
N ARG A 31 9.91 8.03 19.34
CA ARG A 31 11.29 8.54 19.36
C ARG A 31 12.06 8.15 18.11
N GLY A 32 11.55 7.21 17.32
CA GLY A 32 12.21 6.78 16.11
C GLY A 32 12.21 7.87 15.05
N ILE A 33 13.27 7.92 14.23
CA ILE A 33 13.50 9.00 13.26
C ILE A 33 12.35 9.17 12.26
N PHE A 34 11.67 8.08 11.91
CA PHE A 34 10.55 8.13 10.99
C PHE A 34 9.36 8.87 11.61
N GLN A 35 8.88 8.43 12.77
CA GLN A 35 7.72 9.05 13.42
C GLN A 35 8.04 10.44 13.98
N LEU A 36 9.24 10.62 14.52
CA LEU A 36 9.65 11.87 15.16
C LEU A 36 9.88 12.99 14.15
N ALA A 37 10.40 12.68 12.97
CA ALA A 37 10.89 13.70 12.05
C ALA A 37 10.47 13.48 10.59
N THR A 38 10.61 12.28 10.04
CA THR A 38 10.36 12.05 8.61
C THR A 38 8.90 12.22 8.25
N GLU A 39 7.99 11.53 8.94
CA GLU A 39 6.54 11.64 8.70
C GLU A 39 6.04 13.07 8.92
N PRO A 40 6.32 13.75 10.05
CA PRO A 40 5.92 15.14 10.25
C PRO A 40 6.43 16.09 9.16
N ARG A 41 7.66 15.92 8.69
CA ARG A 41 8.22 16.76 7.60
C ARG A 41 7.54 16.51 6.26
N ILE A 42 7.24 15.26 5.93
CA ILE A 42 6.54 14.93 4.70
C ILE A 42 5.12 15.51 4.76
N ARG A 43 4.38 15.28 5.86
CA ARG A 43 3.05 15.87 6.06
C ARG A 43 3.08 17.39 5.95
N ALA A 44 4.06 18.02 6.59
CA ALA A 44 4.22 19.46 6.56
C ALA A 44 4.48 20.01 5.15
N ALA A 45 5.35 19.35 4.38
CA ALA A 45 5.62 19.73 3.00
C ALA A 45 4.38 19.52 2.10
N THR A 46 3.63 18.44 2.31
CA THR A 46 2.46 18.11 1.47
C THR A 46 1.24 18.97 1.82
N LEU A 47 0.99 19.25 3.09
CA LEU A 47 -0.22 19.95 3.56
C LEU A 47 0.00 21.46 3.77
N GLY A 48 1.25 21.92 3.81
CA GLY A 48 1.58 23.32 4.06
C GLY A 48 1.39 23.78 5.52
N VAL A 49 1.22 22.84 6.45
CA VAL A 49 1.03 23.12 7.88
C VAL A 49 2.02 22.35 8.76
N ASP A 50 2.45 22.93 9.87
CA ASP A 50 3.35 22.27 10.81
C ASP A 50 2.65 21.15 11.61
N ALA A 51 3.39 20.49 12.51
CA ALA A 51 2.87 19.42 13.36
C ALA A 51 1.74 19.86 14.31
N HIS A 52 1.49 21.17 14.45
CA HIS A 52 0.42 21.76 15.24
C HIS A 52 -0.72 22.30 14.37
N GLY A 53 -0.63 22.16 13.04
CA GLY A 53 -1.62 22.65 12.09
C GLY A 53 -1.47 24.14 11.73
N ALA A 54 -0.40 24.82 12.15
CA ALA A 54 -0.15 26.20 11.77
C ALA A 54 0.45 26.28 10.36
N GLN A 55 0.02 27.27 9.56
CA GLN A 55 0.56 27.44 8.21
C GLN A 55 2.07 27.73 8.23
N ILE A 56 2.78 27.17 7.26
CA ILE A 56 4.23 27.33 7.15
C ILE A 56 4.53 28.52 6.23
N ASP A 57 5.19 29.53 6.79
CA ASP A 57 5.65 30.69 6.05
C ASP A 57 6.79 30.36 5.08
N GLY A 58 6.77 31.01 3.93
CA GLY A 58 7.80 30.92 2.90
C GLY A 58 7.31 30.30 1.59
N ALA A 59 8.24 30.10 0.67
CA ALA A 59 7.98 29.54 -0.65
C ALA A 59 9.05 28.52 -1.02
N TYR A 60 8.66 27.52 -1.82
CA TYR A 60 9.62 26.57 -2.40
C TYR A 60 10.59 27.30 -3.33
N LYS A 61 11.89 27.13 -3.10
CA LYS A 61 12.96 27.86 -3.80
C LYS A 61 13.45 27.17 -5.07
N PHE A 62 13.10 25.90 -5.27
CA PHE A 62 13.55 25.08 -6.39
C PHE A 62 12.33 24.51 -7.13
N GLY A 63 12.32 24.58 -8.46
CA GLY A 63 11.17 24.17 -9.28
C GLY A 63 10.13 25.29 -9.43
N GLN A 64 8.84 24.92 -9.38
CA GLN A 64 7.75 25.89 -9.37
C GLN A 64 7.73 26.61 -8.02
N GLN A 65 7.81 27.95 -8.04
CA GLN A 65 7.80 28.76 -6.82
C GLN A 65 6.37 29.10 -6.44
N PHE A 66 5.92 28.55 -5.31
CA PHE A 66 4.63 28.84 -4.71
C PHE A 66 4.74 28.75 -3.17
N PRO A 67 3.81 29.35 -2.41
CA PRO A 67 3.79 29.29 -0.96
C PRO A 67 3.82 27.86 -0.42
N ILE A 68 4.60 27.60 0.63
CA ILE A 68 4.59 26.28 1.29
C ILE A 68 3.19 25.97 1.85
N ALA A 69 2.51 27.00 2.35
CA ALA A 69 1.15 26.92 2.87
C ALA A 69 0.10 26.40 1.87
N ASP A 70 0.39 26.42 0.57
CA ASP A 70 -0.52 25.89 -0.46
C ASP A 70 -0.42 24.36 -0.57
N GLY A 71 0.65 23.74 -0.05
CA GLY A 71 0.87 22.30 -0.12
C GLY A 71 1.02 21.77 -1.55
N PHE A 72 0.81 20.47 -1.73
CA PHE A 72 0.82 19.80 -3.03
C PHE A 72 -0.52 19.09 -3.29
N ASP A 73 -1.01 19.16 -4.52
CA ASP A 73 -2.15 18.38 -5.01
C ASP A 73 -1.71 16.94 -5.36
N GLU A 74 -1.16 16.25 -4.36
CA GLU A 74 -0.59 14.90 -4.48
C GLU A 74 -0.93 14.06 -3.26
N ASN A 75 -1.10 12.75 -3.47
CA ASN A 75 -1.39 11.82 -2.38
C ASN A 75 -0.09 11.41 -1.65
N VAL A 76 -0.14 11.37 -0.32
CA VAL A 76 0.91 10.77 0.51
C VAL A 76 0.28 9.75 1.45
N GLU A 77 0.76 8.51 1.36
CA GLU A 77 0.36 7.41 2.22
C GLU A 77 1.58 6.86 2.95
N PHE A 78 1.39 6.48 4.22
CA PHE A 78 2.42 5.91 5.06
C PHE A 78 2.06 4.45 5.37
N PHE A 79 3.01 3.54 5.12
CA PHE A 79 2.80 2.11 5.30
C PHE A 79 3.86 1.54 6.22
N THR A 80 3.42 0.71 7.17
CA THR A 80 4.32 -0.16 7.93
C THR A 80 4.48 -1.46 7.17
N LEU A 81 5.72 -1.78 6.78
CA LEU A 81 6.03 -3.08 6.20
C LEU A 81 5.99 -4.14 7.29
N THR A 82 5.12 -5.13 7.12
CA THR A 82 4.98 -6.28 8.03
C THR A 82 5.30 -7.57 7.30
N TYR A 83 5.63 -8.60 8.09
CA TYR A 83 5.73 -9.97 7.61
C TYR A 83 4.42 -10.67 7.89
N GLU A 84 3.79 -11.21 6.85
CA GLU A 84 2.50 -11.89 6.96
C GLU A 84 2.62 -13.38 6.66
N ALA A 85 1.74 -14.17 7.27
CA ALA A 85 1.69 -15.61 7.02
C ALA A 85 1.07 -15.89 5.64
N PRO A 86 1.78 -16.56 4.71
CA PRO A 86 1.31 -16.78 3.33
C PRO A 86 -0.11 -17.38 3.24
N LEU A 87 -0.40 -18.38 4.07
CA LEU A 87 -1.70 -19.07 4.09
C LEU A 87 -2.87 -18.17 4.52
N ARG A 88 -2.63 -17.15 5.34
CA ARG A 88 -3.67 -16.21 5.78
C ARG A 88 -3.98 -15.18 4.69
N VAL A 89 -2.97 -14.80 3.93
CA VAL A 89 -3.12 -13.92 2.77
C VAL A 89 -3.81 -14.68 1.62
N SER A 90 -3.42 -15.94 1.36
CA SER A 90 -4.02 -16.77 0.31
C SER A 90 -5.48 -17.16 0.55
N SER A 91 -5.90 -17.20 1.81
CA SER A 91 -7.31 -17.41 2.18
C SER A 91 -8.11 -16.12 2.30
N ASN A 92 -7.60 -14.98 1.79
CA ASN A 92 -8.18 -13.64 1.87
C ASN A 92 -8.43 -13.10 3.30
N ARG A 93 -8.07 -13.84 4.35
CA ARG A 93 -8.28 -13.42 5.75
C ARG A 93 -7.49 -12.18 6.12
N GLU A 94 -6.33 -12.00 5.50
CA GLU A 94 -5.45 -10.85 5.69
C GLU A 94 -5.32 -10.02 4.39
N PHE A 95 -6.38 -9.98 3.57
CA PHE A 95 -6.36 -9.22 2.33
C PHE A 95 -5.99 -7.74 2.53
N HIS A 96 -6.50 -7.11 3.60
CA HIS A 96 -6.17 -5.72 3.95
C HIS A 96 -4.66 -5.46 4.11
N LYS A 97 -3.85 -6.48 4.44
CA LYS A 97 -2.39 -6.34 4.57
C LYS A 97 -1.70 -6.15 3.22
N VAL A 98 -2.29 -6.65 2.14
CA VAL A 98 -1.74 -6.56 0.78
C VAL A 98 -2.48 -5.54 -0.09
N ALA A 99 -3.62 -5.03 0.36
CA ALA A 99 -4.45 -4.06 -0.34
C ALA A 99 -3.66 -2.85 -0.86
N ALA A 100 -2.80 -2.28 -0.01
CA ALA A 100 -1.93 -1.15 -0.37
C ALA A 100 -1.02 -1.45 -1.56
N LEU A 101 -0.46 -2.66 -1.62
CA LEU A 101 0.45 -3.05 -2.70
C LEU A 101 -0.29 -3.18 -4.03
N LEU A 102 -1.53 -3.71 -4.01
CA LEU A 102 -2.38 -3.80 -5.21
C LEU A 102 -2.76 -2.41 -5.71
N TRP A 103 -3.14 -1.52 -4.80
CA TRP A 103 -3.49 -0.14 -5.13
C TRP A 103 -2.30 0.64 -5.69
N VAL A 104 -1.11 0.50 -5.10
CA VAL A 104 0.13 1.10 -5.63
C VAL A 104 0.47 0.55 -7.02
N ARG A 105 0.36 -0.76 -7.23
CA ARG A 105 0.55 -1.37 -8.55
C ARG A 105 -0.46 -0.85 -9.58
N ALA A 106 -1.68 -0.56 -9.14
CA ALA A 106 -2.75 0.03 -9.94
C ALA A 106 -2.66 1.56 -10.09
N GLY A 107 -1.53 2.17 -9.72
CA GLY A 107 -1.26 3.59 -9.92
C GLY A 107 -1.60 4.52 -8.76
N ALA A 108 -2.00 3.98 -7.60
CA ALA A 108 -2.24 4.74 -6.35
C ALA A 108 -3.22 5.92 -6.49
N ARG A 109 -4.35 5.69 -7.17
CA ARG A 109 -5.38 6.70 -7.42
C ARG A 109 -6.73 6.25 -6.88
N GLY A 110 -7.50 7.21 -6.36
CA GLY A 110 -8.85 6.97 -5.88
C GLY A 110 -8.92 5.98 -4.71
N ARG A 111 -10.04 5.29 -4.62
CA ARG A 111 -10.36 4.38 -3.51
C ARG A 111 -9.45 3.15 -3.51
N ARG A 112 -8.93 2.81 -2.33
CA ARG A 112 -8.27 1.53 -2.07
C ARG A 112 -9.30 0.48 -1.66
N ILE A 113 -9.31 -0.66 -2.34
CA ILE A 113 -10.10 -1.85 -1.96
C ILE A 113 -9.41 -2.49 -0.77
N GLU A 114 -10.01 -2.37 0.42
CA GLU A 114 -9.48 -2.90 1.69
C GLU A 114 -10.07 -4.27 2.06
N ASP A 115 -11.20 -4.64 1.45
CA ASP A 115 -11.93 -5.87 1.73
C ASP A 115 -12.52 -6.46 0.45
N VAL A 116 -12.53 -7.78 0.37
CA VAL A 116 -13.13 -8.56 -0.73
C VAL A 116 -14.01 -9.69 -0.19
N SER A 117 -14.57 -9.52 1.01
CA SER A 117 -15.44 -10.53 1.64
C SER A 117 -16.71 -10.82 0.83
N GLN A 118 -17.12 -9.89 -0.03
CA GLN A 118 -18.24 -10.05 -0.97
C GLN A 118 -17.85 -10.80 -2.25
N GLY A 119 -16.60 -11.25 -2.37
CA GLY A 119 -16.11 -12.02 -3.52
C GLY A 119 -15.51 -11.17 -4.63
N TRP A 120 -15.81 -9.87 -4.74
CA TRP A 120 -15.10 -8.97 -5.66
C TRP A 120 -15.36 -7.51 -5.30
N ASP A 121 -14.54 -6.60 -5.85
CA ASP A 121 -14.78 -5.16 -5.80
C ASP A 121 -14.07 -4.46 -6.98
N VAL A 122 -14.57 -3.30 -7.40
CA VAL A 122 -13.99 -2.45 -8.46
C VAL A 122 -13.90 -1.01 -7.96
N ALA A 123 -12.68 -0.49 -7.91
CA ALA A 123 -12.35 0.89 -7.58
C ALA A 123 -12.11 1.72 -8.87
N ASP A 124 -11.48 2.87 -8.72
CA ASP A 124 -11.31 3.85 -9.80
C ASP A 124 -10.36 3.34 -10.90
N SER A 125 -9.22 2.76 -10.53
CA SER A 125 -8.19 2.30 -11.48
C SER A 125 -8.05 0.79 -11.57
N TYR A 126 -8.67 0.03 -10.67
CA TYR A 126 -8.52 -1.42 -10.62
C TYR A 126 -9.71 -2.17 -10.03
N GLY A 127 -9.78 -3.46 -10.30
CA GLY A 127 -10.69 -4.39 -9.64
C GLY A 127 -9.96 -5.60 -9.05
N VAL A 128 -10.60 -6.25 -8.08
CA VAL A 128 -10.15 -7.52 -7.49
C VAL A 128 -11.31 -8.51 -7.55
N LEU A 129 -11.05 -9.69 -8.12
CA LEU A 129 -11.99 -10.80 -8.21
C LEU A 129 -11.48 -11.95 -7.32
N ALA A 130 -12.13 -12.15 -6.17
CA ALA A 130 -11.83 -13.16 -5.16
C ALA A 130 -12.69 -14.44 -5.28
N ASP A 131 -13.91 -14.30 -5.82
CA ASP A 131 -14.90 -15.35 -5.99
C ASP A 131 -15.27 -15.49 -7.47
N LEU A 132 -14.87 -16.61 -8.07
CA LEU A 132 -15.05 -16.86 -9.50
C LEU A 132 -16.49 -17.17 -9.89
N ASP A 133 -17.39 -17.43 -8.92
CA ASP A 133 -18.82 -17.56 -9.21
C ASP A 133 -19.47 -16.20 -9.53
N GLN A 134 -18.76 -15.09 -9.32
CA GLN A 134 -19.23 -13.73 -9.54
C GLN A 134 -18.52 -13.00 -10.70
N VAL A 135 -17.90 -13.75 -11.61
CA VAL A 135 -17.18 -13.22 -12.78
C VAL A 135 -18.03 -12.25 -13.60
N ASP A 136 -19.28 -12.60 -13.88
CA ASP A 136 -20.17 -11.78 -14.73
C ASP A 136 -20.38 -10.38 -14.12
N ALA A 137 -20.74 -10.33 -12.82
CA ALA A 137 -20.98 -9.08 -12.12
C ALA A 137 -19.71 -8.21 -12.01
N PHE A 138 -18.56 -8.87 -11.78
CA PHE A 138 -17.26 -8.19 -11.78
C PHE A 138 -16.92 -7.59 -13.14
N LEU A 139 -17.07 -8.36 -14.22
CA LEU A 139 -16.78 -7.92 -15.58
C LEU A 139 -17.67 -6.77 -16.03
N ASP A 140 -18.97 -6.82 -15.70
CA ASP A 140 -19.89 -5.71 -15.98
C ASP A 140 -19.44 -4.41 -15.29
N SER A 141 -19.01 -4.52 -14.03
CA SER A 141 -18.52 -3.39 -13.24
C SER A 141 -17.19 -2.82 -13.77
N VAL A 142 -16.29 -3.68 -14.26
CA VAL A 142 -15.04 -3.27 -14.93
C VAL A 142 -15.32 -2.61 -16.28
N LYS A 143 -16.20 -3.20 -17.10
CA LYS A 143 -16.57 -2.69 -18.42
C LYS A 143 -17.21 -1.31 -18.33
N ALA A 144 -18.04 -1.08 -17.31
CA ALA A 144 -18.69 0.19 -17.04
C ALA A 144 -17.74 1.34 -16.64
N ARG A 145 -16.48 1.04 -16.26
CA ARG A 145 -15.49 2.04 -15.82
C ARG A 145 -14.30 2.07 -16.75
N GLU A 146 -14.23 3.09 -17.61
CA GLU A 146 -13.11 3.26 -18.55
C GLU A 146 -11.77 3.53 -17.87
N SER A 147 -11.79 4.10 -16.66
CA SER A 147 -10.59 4.40 -15.87
C SER A 147 -9.89 3.17 -15.30
N VAL A 148 -10.56 2.01 -15.27
CA VAL A 148 -9.96 0.77 -14.78
C VAL A 148 -8.95 0.26 -15.80
N THR A 149 -7.71 0.06 -15.34
CA THR A 149 -6.57 -0.41 -16.14
C THR A 149 -5.99 -1.73 -15.66
N THR A 150 -6.37 -2.21 -14.48
CA THR A 150 -5.81 -3.44 -13.89
C THR A 150 -6.90 -4.29 -13.24
N ALA A 151 -6.88 -5.59 -13.43
CA ALA A 151 -7.76 -6.54 -12.76
C ALA A 151 -6.94 -7.62 -12.06
N PHE A 152 -7.05 -7.70 -10.73
CA PHE A 152 -6.44 -8.78 -9.95
C PHE A 152 -7.39 -9.95 -9.83
N ILE A 153 -6.96 -11.13 -10.25
CA ILE A 153 -7.76 -12.35 -10.27
C ILE A 153 -7.14 -13.34 -9.29
N VAL A 154 -7.90 -13.68 -8.24
CA VAL A 154 -7.53 -14.61 -7.18
C VAL A 154 -7.85 -16.02 -7.62
N THR A 155 -6.85 -16.74 -8.12
CA THR A 155 -7.00 -18.15 -8.49
C THR A 155 -5.66 -18.83 -8.68
N ASP A 156 -5.58 -20.09 -8.27
CA ASP A 156 -4.45 -20.98 -8.56
C ASP A 156 -4.73 -21.88 -9.79
N GLU A 157 -5.86 -21.69 -10.49
CA GLU A 157 -6.25 -22.50 -11.67
C GLU A 157 -6.07 -21.76 -12.99
N ASP A 158 -5.19 -22.27 -13.88
CA ASP A 158 -4.82 -21.57 -15.13
C ASP A 158 -6.03 -21.39 -16.04
N ARG A 159 -6.88 -22.42 -16.12
CA ARG A 159 -8.06 -22.42 -16.98
C ARG A 159 -9.07 -21.34 -16.58
N LEU A 160 -9.28 -21.16 -15.28
CA LEU A 160 -10.20 -20.15 -14.76
C LEU A 160 -9.64 -18.75 -14.96
N PHE A 161 -8.33 -18.56 -14.71
CA PHE A 161 -7.66 -17.30 -15.02
C PHE A 161 -7.80 -16.93 -16.50
N GLU A 162 -7.42 -17.84 -17.40
CA GLU A 162 -7.52 -17.61 -18.86
C GLU A 162 -8.95 -17.32 -19.33
N ALA A 163 -9.97 -17.94 -18.73
CA ALA A 163 -11.36 -17.68 -19.06
C ALA A 163 -11.73 -16.23 -18.75
N VAL A 164 -11.40 -15.73 -17.56
CA VAL A 164 -11.65 -14.33 -17.17
C VAL A 164 -10.85 -13.36 -18.04
N VAL A 165 -9.58 -13.67 -18.34
CA VAL A 165 -8.73 -12.81 -19.18
C VAL A 165 -9.33 -12.57 -20.56
N ARG A 166 -9.95 -13.59 -21.17
CA ARG A 166 -10.56 -13.47 -22.51
C ARG A 166 -11.74 -12.50 -22.55
N GLU A 167 -12.37 -12.24 -21.42
CA GLU A 167 -13.55 -11.38 -21.32
C GLU A 167 -13.25 -9.97 -20.80
N LEU A 168 -12.04 -9.74 -20.30
CA LEU A 168 -11.59 -8.43 -19.88
C LEU A 168 -11.42 -7.50 -21.09
N PRO A 169 -11.74 -6.20 -20.95
CA PRO A 169 -11.45 -5.22 -21.99
C PRO A 169 -9.94 -5.16 -22.27
N GLU A 170 -9.54 -4.93 -23.53
CA GLU A 170 -8.12 -4.88 -23.95
C GLU A 170 -7.27 -3.87 -23.15
N ARG A 171 -7.89 -2.81 -22.61
CA ARG A 171 -7.22 -1.80 -21.78
C ARG A 171 -6.84 -2.29 -20.37
N VAL A 172 -7.39 -3.42 -19.93
CA VAL A 172 -7.25 -3.92 -18.57
C VAL A 172 -6.17 -5.00 -18.52
N GLU A 173 -5.08 -4.72 -17.82
CA GLU A 173 -4.04 -5.70 -17.55
C GLU A 173 -4.55 -6.73 -16.51
N PRO A 174 -4.62 -8.03 -16.85
CA PRO A 174 -4.93 -9.06 -15.89
C PRO A 174 -3.70 -9.43 -15.07
N VAL A 175 -3.86 -9.51 -13.75
CA VAL A 175 -2.81 -9.93 -12.81
C VAL A 175 -3.33 -11.07 -11.95
N ARG A 176 -2.66 -12.22 -12.01
CA ARG A 176 -3.01 -13.38 -11.17
C ARG A 176 -2.45 -13.22 -9.76
N LEU A 177 -3.29 -13.44 -8.76
CA LEU A 177 -2.88 -13.53 -7.36
C LEU A 177 -2.77 -15.01 -6.92
N TYR A 178 -1.82 -15.27 -6.00
CA TYR A 178 -1.54 -16.51 -5.24
C TYR A 178 -0.46 -17.48 -5.72
N GLU A 179 -0.21 -17.65 -7.01
CA GLU A 179 0.99 -18.39 -7.45
C GLU A 179 2.18 -17.45 -7.72
N ALA A 180 1.96 -16.40 -8.51
CA ALA A 180 2.99 -15.41 -8.85
C ALA A 180 3.24 -14.43 -7.70
N TYR A 181 2.22 -14.09 -6.92
CA TYR A 181 2.33 -13.07 -5.87
C TYR A 181 3.19 -13.55 -4.68
N LEU A 182 2.98 -14.77 -4.17
CA LEU A 182 3.83 -15.30 -3.10
C LEU A 182 5.27 -15.46 -3.54
N ARG A 183 5.51 -15.92 -4.77
CA ARG A 183 6.88 -16.06 -5.33
C ARG A 183 7.57 -14.72 -5.60
N ASN A 184 6.82 -13.69 -5.99
CA ASN A 184 7.37 -12.37 -6.31
C ASN A 184 7.63 -11.50 -5.07
N PHE A 185 6.95 -11.77 -3.96
CA PHE A 185 7.15 -11.09 -2.67
C PHE A 185 7.96 -11.91 -1.66
N GLU A 186 8.37 -13.12 -2.03
CA GLU A 186 9.41 -13.85 -1.33
C GLU A 186 10.73 -13.08 -1.52
N ILE A 187 11.16 -12.34 -0.50
CA ILE A 187 12.57 -11.90 -0.42
C ILE A 187 13.38 -13.19 -0.46
N GLU A 188 14.23 -13.40 -1.48
CA GLU A 188 15.01 -14.63 -1.65
C GLU A 188 15.64 -15.11 -0.33
N THR A 189 14.95 -15.99 0.39
CA THR A 189 15.54 -16.79 1.47
C THR A 189 16.29 -17.93 0.79
N GLY A 190 17.39 -17.59 0.13
CA GLY A 190 18.05 -18.47 -0.82
C GLY A 190 19.55 -18.29 -0.93
N ARG A 191 20.27 -17.96 0.16
CA ARG A 191 21.74 -18.12 0.20
C ARG A 191 22.36 -18.13 1.60
N SER A 192 21.90 -19.02 2.48
CA SER A 192 22.79 -19.57 3.52
C SER A 192 22.18 -20.82 4.18
N ALA A 193 22.47 -21.99 3.63
CA ALA A 193 22.70 -23.24 4.37
C ALA A 193 23.02 -24.35 3.36
N LEU A 194 24.33 -24.52 3.12
CA LEU A 194 24.92 -25.84 2.94
C LEU A 194 24.82 -26.62 4.24
#